data_AF-A0A078KYI2-F1
#
_entry.id   AF-A0A078KYI2-F1
#
_cell.length_a   1.000
_cell.length_b   1.000
_cell.length_c   1.000
_cell.angle_alpha   90.00
_cell.angle_beta   90.00
_cell.angle_gamma   90.00
#
_symmetry.space_group_name_H-M   'P 1'
#
loop_
_entity.id
_entity.type
_entity.pdbx_description
1 polymer ?
#
loop_
_entity_poly.entity_id
_entity_poly.type
_entity_poly.pdbx_seq_one_letter_code
_entity_poly.pdbx_strand_id
1 'polypeptide(L)'
;MRLNLNNKTQENIIASLEELSPGTSQLDLSWNDLRTKSGAELVAIMQALPQGLQSLDLSWNDLRTKSGAELVAIMQALPQGLQSLDLCGNNLGTKSGAELVAIMQALPQGLQSLDLGKNRRCTKPFPNHQHLIVRFACYGEACSQKIFRA
;
A
#
# COMPACT_ATOMS: atom_id res chain seq x y z
N MET A 1 5.20 6.79 13.51
CA MET A 1 6.25 7.80 13.23
C MET A 1 6.27 8.05 11.73
N ARG A 2 6.32 9.31 11.28
CA ARG A 2 6.35 9.65 9.86
C ARG A 2 7.77 9.91 9.37
N LEU A 3 8.18 9.26 8.28
CA LEU A 3 9.45 9.52 7.63
C LEU A 3 9.23 10.35 6.36
N ASN A 4 10.05 11.37 6.19
CA ASN A 4 10.13 12.13 4.94
C ASN A 4 11.23 11.54 4.06
N LEU A 5 10.84 11.05 2.89
CA LEU A 5 11.67 10.42 1.87
C LEU A 5 11.88 11.33 0.65
N ASN A 6 11.22 12.50 0.61
CA ASN A 6 11.33 13.44 -0.49
C ASN A 6 12.79 13.85 -0.67
N ASN A 7 13.27 13.82 -1.93
CA ASN A 7 14.64 14.14 -2.33
C ASN A 7 15.74 13.27 -1.70
N LYS A 8 15.43 12.12 -1.09
CA LYS A 8 16.43 11.16 -0.61
C LYS A 8 16.75 10.11 -1.67
N THR A 9 17.98 9.61 -1.74
CA THR A 9 18.33 8.45 -2.60
C THR A 9 17.80 7.15 -1.99
N GLN A 10 17.79 6.07 -2.76
CA GLN A 10 17.39 4.74 -2.26
C GLN A 10 18.23 4.33 -1.05
N GLU A 11 19.55 4.54 -1.11
CA GLU A 11 20.50 4.15 -0.06
C GLU A 11 20.21 4.91 1.24
N ASN A 12 19.99 6.23 1.16
CA ASN A 12 19.65 7.03 2.34
C ASN A 12 18.30 6.65 2.94
N ILE A 13 17.33 6.23 2.13
CA ILE A 13 16.03 5.75 2.61
C ILE A 13 16.21 4.44 3.36
N ILE A 14 16.92 3.48 2.77
CA ILE A 14 17.17 2.16 3.38
C ILE A 14 17.94 2.33 4.69
N ALA A 15 19.00 3.12 4.73
CA ALA A 15 19.73 3.42 5.96
C ALA A 15 18.80 4.02 7.04
N SER A 16 17.91 4.94 6.66
CA SER A 16 16.94 5.52 7.60
C SER A 16 15.93 4.49 8.13
N LEU A 17 15.61 3.44 7.35
CA LEU A 17 14.72 2.34 7.75
C LEU A 17 15.41 1.34 8.67
N GLU A 18 16.70 1.08 8.43
CA GLU A 18 17.54 0.19 9.24
C GLU A 18 17.88 0.80 10.61
N GLU A 19 17.97 2.13 10.71
CA GLU A 19 18.16 2.85 11.97
C GLU A 19 16.91 2.92 12.85
N LEU A 20 15.77 2.45 12.36
CA LEU A 20 14.53 2.45 13.14
C LEU A 20 14.65 1.53 14.35
N SER A 21 14.06 1.97 15.47
CA SER A 21 14.07 1.17 16.69
C SER A 21 13.49 -0.24 16.44
N PRO A 22 14.07 -1.31 17.00
CA PRO A 22 13.58 -2.68 16.80
C PRO A 22 12.11 -2.90 17.20
N GLY A 23 11.53 -2.00 18.01
CA GLY A 23 10.12 -2.01 18.41
C GLY A 23 9.18 -1.22 17.47
N THR A 24 9.65 -0.76 16.32
CA THR A 24 8.83 0.03 15.40
C THR A 24 7.75 -0.83 14.75
N SER A 25 6.53 -0.75 15.30
CA SER A 25 5.36 -1.46 14.79
C SER A 25 4.49 -0.63 13.83
N GLN A 26 4.71 0.68 13.76
CA GLN A 26 3.94 1.60 12.91
C GLN A 26 4.83 2.60 12.18
N LEU A 27 4.69 2.64 10.86
CA LEU A 27 5.44 3.53 10.00
C LEU A 27 4.51 4.30 9.07
N ASP A 28 4.70 5.61 9.02
CA ASP A 28 3.99 6.49 8.12
C ASP A 28 4.95 6.98 7.02
N LEU A 29 4.69 6.54 5.80
CA LEU A 29 5.36 6.98 4.58
C LEU A 29 4.40 7.74 3.66
N SER A 30 3.32 8.30 4.20
CA SER A 30 2.37 9.09 3.43
C SER A 30 3.00 10.37 2.88
N TRP A 31 2.54 10.80 1.70
CA TRP A 31 2.99 12.02 1.01
C TRP A 31 4.53 12.12 0.83
N ASN A 32 5.13 11.04 0.37
CA ASN A 32 6.57 10.96 0.06
C ASN A 32 6.87 10.92 -1.44
N ASP A 33 5.89 11.30 -2.26
CA ASP A 33 6.01 11.33 -3.71
C ASP A 33 6.65 10.05 -4.28
N LEU A 34 6.30 8.88 -3.74
CA LEU A 34 6.90 7.60 -4.13
C LEU A 34 6.72 7.30 -5.63
N ARG A 35 5.79 7.97 -6.32
CA ARG A 35 5.72 8.01 -7.80
C ARG A 35 7.06 8.30 -8.49
N THR A 36 7.93 9.08 -7.84
CA THR A 36 9.24 9.53 -8.37
C THR A 36 10.30 8.44 -8.33
N LYS A 37 10.08 7.39 -7.53
CA LYS A 37 10.95 6.23 -7.44
C LYS A 37 10.61 5.22 -8.51
N SER A 38 11.61 4.54 -9.05
CA SER A 38 11.43 3.38 -9.93
C SER A 38 10.76 2.22 -9.18
N GLY A 39 10.14 1.29 -9.90
CA GLY A 39 9.57 0.09 -9.28
C GLY A 39 10.61 -0.72 -8.50
N ALA A 40 11.83 -0.84 -9.02
CA ALA A 40 12.94 -1.53 -8.35
C ALA A 40 13.37 -0.84 -7.04
N GLU A 41 13.47 0.49 -7.04
CA GLU A 41 13.76 1.24 -5.81
C GLU A 41 12.68 1.02 -4.75
N LEU A 42 11.41 1.05 -5.14
CA LEU A 42 10.31 0.83 -4.20
C LEU A 42 10.32 -0.59 -3.63
N VAL A 43 10.61 -1.61 -4.46
CA VAL A 43 10.78 -2.99 -3.97
C VAL A 43 11.89 -3.07 -2.92
N ALA A 44 13.06 -2.49 -3.20
CA ALA A 44 14.17 -2.48 -2.24
C ALA A 44 13.80 -1.75 -0.94
N ILE A 45 13.08 -0.62 -1.04
CA ILE A 45 12.58 0.13 0.13
C ILE A 45 11.59 -0.71 0.95
N MET A 46 10.65 -1.42 0.30
CA MET A 46 9.69 -2.27 1.02
C MET A 46 10.37 -3.46 1.70
N GLN A 47 11.40 -4.04 1.08
CA GLN A 47 12.20 -5.13 1.67
C GLN A 47 13.02 -4.68 2.88
N ALA A 48 13.44 -3.42 2.91
CA ALA A 48 14.17 -2.82 4.03
C ALA A 48 13.26 -2.42 5.21
N LEU A 49 11.93 -2.58 5.10
CA LEU A 49 11.04 -2.31 6.21
C LEU A 49 11.31 -3.25 7.40
N PRO A 50 11.16 -2.77 8.64
CA PRO A 50 11.35 -3.61 9.83
C PRO A 50 10.44 -4.84 9.80
N GLN A 51 11.00 -6.03 10.09
CA GLN A 51 10.23 -7.29 10.07
C GLN A 51 9.08 -7.32 11.08
N GLY A 52 9.18 -6.55 12.16
CA GLY A 52 8.14 -6.38 13.19
C GLY A 52 7.06 -5.34 12.85
N LEU A 53 7.10 -4.73 11.66
CA LEU A 53 6.15 -3.71 11.27
C LEU A 53 4.74 -4.28 11.11
N GLN A 54 3.77 -3.72 11.83
CA GLN A 54 2.37 -4.16 11.83
C GLN A 54 1.46 -3.21 11.06
N SER A 55 1.77 -1.92 11.01
CA SER A 55 1.00 -0.92 10.29
C SER A 55 1.88 -0.05 9.40
N LEU A 56 1.48 0.10 8.14
CA LEU A 56 2.16 0.93 7.15
C LEU A 56 1.17 1.86 6.47
N ASP A 57 1.49 3.16 6.45
CA ASP A 57 0.75 4.16 5.68
C ASP A 57 1.54 4.55 4.42
N LEU A 58 1.00 4.20 3.25
CA LEU A 58 1.51 4.58 1.93
C LEU A 58 0.55 5.57 1.23
N SER A 59 -0.35 6.21 1.97
CA SER A 59 -1.36 7.09 1.39
C SER A 59 -0.74 8.30 0.69
N TRP A 60 -1.45 8.83 -0.31
CA TRP A 60 -1.08 10.05 -1.04
C TRP A 60 0.32 10.02 -1.68
N ASN A 61 0.72 8.89 -2.25
CA ASN A 61 2.02 8.72 -2.90
C ASN A 61 1.96 8.65 -4.43
N ASP A 62 0.74 8.74 -4.97
CA ASP A 62 0.45 8.69 -6.39
C ASP A 62 0.99 7.43 -7.12
N LEU A 63 0.83 6.27 -6.48
CA LEU A 63 1.33 4.99 -6.97
C LEU A 63 0.71 4.55 -8.32
N ARG A 64 -0.33 5.23 -8.83
CA ARG A 64 -0.90 4.97 -10.16
C ARG A 64 0.13 5.00 -11.29
N THR A 65 1.24 5.73 -11.12
CA THR A 65 2.29 5.90 -12.13
C THR A 65 3.09 4.62 -12.37
N LYS A 66 3.10 3.68 -11.42
CA LYS A 66 3.74 2.37 -11.56
C LYS A 66 2.86 1.45 -12.39
N SER A 67 3.45 0.60 -13.24
CA SER A 67 2.72 -0.44 -13.97
C SER A 67 2.05 -1.44 -13.02
N GLY A 68 1.04 -2.18 -13.48
CA GLY A 68 0.42 -3.23 -12.66
C GLY A 68 1.44 -4.28 -12.16
N ALA A 69 2.41 -4.65 -12.99
CA ALA A 69 3.48 -5.58 -12.63
C ALA A 69 4.42 -5.01 -11.55
N GLU A 70 4.80 -3.74 -11.65
CA GLU A 70 5.59 -3.07 -10.61
C GLU A 70 4.82 -3.02 -9.28
N LEU A 71 3.52 -2.67 -9.31
CA LEU A 71 2.71 -2.65 -8.11
C LEU A 71 2.59 -4.03 -7.46
N VAL A 72 2.44 -5.09 -8.24
CA VAL A 72 2.48 -6.47 -7.73
C VAL A 72 3.80 -6.76 -7.03
N ALA A 73 4.94 -6.45 -7.65
CA ALA A 73 6.25 -6.66 -7.05
C ALA A 73 6.42 -5.86 -5.75
N ILE A 74 5.94 -4.61 -5.72
CA ILE A 74 5.97 -3.75 -4.53
C ILE A 74 5.12 -4.35 -3.39
N MET A 75 3.92 -4.86 -3.68
CA MET A 75 3.06 -5.48 -2.65
C MET A 75 3.66 -6.78 -2.12
N GLN A 76 4.28 -7.59 -2.98
CA GLN A 76 4.97 -8.83 -2.57
C GLN A 76 6.20 -8.57 -1.69
N ALA A 77 6.82 -7.40 -1.84
CA ALA A 77 7.96 -6.99 -1.06
C ALA A 77 7.62 -6.49 0.35
N LEU A 78 6.33 -6.33 0.68
CA LEU A 78 5.89 -5.92 2.01
C LEU A 78 6.18 -7.01 3.07
N PRO A 79 6.46 -6.62 4.33
CA PRO A 79 6.66 -7.57 5.42
C PRO A 79 5.46 -8.52 5.60
N GLN A 80 5.72 -9.81 5.76
CA GLN A 80 4.66 -10.83 5.91
C GLN A 80 3.84 -10.66 7.20
N GLY A 81 4.40 -10.02 8.23
CA GLY A 81 3.73 -9.72 9.50
C GLY A 81 2.84 -8.48 9.47
N LEU A 82 2.74 -7.78 8.34
CA LEU A 82 1.95 -6.55 8.21
C LEU A 82 0.45 -6.85 8.36
N GLN A 83 -0.21 -6.13 9.27
CA GLN A 83 -1.62 -6.32 9.60
C GLN A 83 -2.51 -5.19 9.05
N SER A 84 -1.97 -3.99 8.90
CA SER A 84 -2.69 -2.83 8.38
C SER A 84 -1.90 -2.10 7.30
N LEU A 85 -2.55 -1.82 6.18
CA LEU A 85 -1.99 -1.07 5.07
C LEU A 85 -2.95 0.04 4.64
N ASP A 86 -2.45 1.27 4.56
CA ASP A 86 -3.19 2.40 3.98
C ASP A 86 -2.64 2.74 2.59
N LEU A 87 -3.48 2.57 1.56
CA LEU A 87 -3.22 2.96 0.17
C LEU A 87 -4.12 4.12 -0.27
N CYS A 88 -4.73 4.84 0.65
CA CYS A 88 -5.66 5.93 0.36
C CYS A 88 -5.04 7.00 -0.54
N GLY A 89 -5.79 7.53 -1.50
CA GLY A 89 -5.35 8.65 -2.33
C GLY A 89 -4.18 8.33 -3.28
N ASN A 90 -3.99 7.08 -3.67
CA ASN A 90 -2.97 6.67 -4.66
C ASN A 90 -3.48 6.59 -6.10
N ASN A 91 -4.75 6.97 -6.34
CA ASN A 91 -5.41 6.97 -7.64
C ASN A 91 -5.38 5.60 -8.36
N LEU A 92 -5.40 4.50 -7.60
CA LEU A 92 -5.30 3.14 -8.15
C LEU A 92 -6.47 2.74 -9.06
N GLY A 93 -7.64 3.39 -8.97
CA GLY A 93 -8.76 3.09 -9.87
C GLY A 93 -8.58 3.51 -11.33
N THR A 94 -7.40 4.06 -11.71
CA THR A 94 -6.99 4.16 -13.13
C THR A 94 -6.44 2.85 -13.68
N LYS A 95 -6.18 1.85 -12.83
CA LYS A 95 -5.73 0.50 -13.24
C LYS A 95 -6.90 -0.30 -13.80
N SER A 96 -6.60 -1.24 -14.69
CA SER A 96 -7.59 -2.19 -15.18
C SER A 96 -8.07 -3.12 -14.06
N GLY A 97 -9.25 -3.72 -14.24
CA GLY A 97 -9.78 -4.68 -13.27
C GLY A 97 -8.85 -5.88 -13.05
N ALA A 98 -8.17 -6.36 -14.10
CA ALA A 98 -7.22 -7.46 -14.01
C ALA A 98 -5.96 -7.08 -13.21
N GLU A 99 -5.42 -5.88 -13.45
CA GLU A 99 -4.29 -5.37 -12.66
C GLU A 99 -4.66 -5.19 -11.20
N LEU A 100 -5.85 -4.65 -10.90
CA LEU A 100 -6.30 -4.50 -9.51
C LEU A 100 -6.43 -5.84 -8.81
N VAL A 101 -7.00 -6.86 -9.46
CA VAL A 101 -7.07 -8.22 -8.90
C VAL A 101 -5.66 -8.77 -8.61
N ALA A 102 -4.74 -8.64 -9.55
CA ALA A 102 -3.36 -9.10 -9.35
C ALA A 102 -2.66 -8.36 -8.19
N ILE A 103 -2.85 -7.04 -8.07
CA ILE A 103 -2.30 -6.23 -6.97
C ILE A 103 -2.87 -6.68 -5.62
N MET A 104 -4.17 -6.96 -5.54
CA MET A 104 -4.79 -7.43 -4.28
C MET A 104 -4.30 -8.83 -3.88
N GLN A 105 -4.15 -9.74 -4.86
CA GLN A 105 -3.61 -11.08 -4.62
C GLN A 105 -2.14 -11.07 -4.16
N ALA A 106 -1.42 -9.99 -4.47
CA ALA A 106 -0.03 -9.79 -4.10
C ALA A 106 0.16 -9.23 -2.68
N LEU A 107 -0.92 -8.84 -1.98
CA LEU A 107 -0.84 -8.33 -0.61
C LEU A 107 -0.42 -9.44 0.38
N PRO A 108 0.20 -9.07 1.52
CA PRO A 108 0.53 -10.02 2.58
C PRO A 108 -0.69 -10.82 3.04
N GLN A 109 -0.55 -12.14 3.16
CA GLN A 109 -1.68 -13.03 3.51
C GLN A 109 -2.25 -12.74 4.91
N GLY A 110 -1.43 -12.21 5.82
CA GLY A 110 -1.83 -11.85 7.18
C GLY A 110 -2.49 -10.48 7.34
N LEU A 111 -2.71 -9.75 6.24
CA LEU A 111 -3.28 -8.41 6.28
C LEU A 111 -4.74 -8.47 6.77
N GLN A 112 -5.05 -7.67 7.79
CA GLN A 112 -6.37 -7.62 8.44
C GLN A 112 -7.15 -6.37 8.04
N SER A 113 -6.45 -5.27 7.72
CA SER A 113 -7.03 -3.99 7.35
C SER A 113 -6.34 -3.42 6.12
N LEU A 114 -7.14 -2.98 5.15
CA LEU A 114 -6.69 -2.29 3.94
C LEU A 114 -7.56 -1.06 3.70
N ASP A 115 -6.95 0.13 3.61
CA ASP A 115 -7.66 1.35 3.21
C ASP A 115 -7.36 1.68 1.73
N LEU A 116 -8.41 1.69 0.90
CA LEU A 116 -8.38 2.06 -0.52
C LEU A 116 -9.14 3.36 -0.77
N GLY A 117 -9.38 4.16 0.26
CA GLY A 117 -10.03 5.45 0.18
C GLY A 117 -9.46 6.34 -0.93
N LYS A 118 -10.30 7.18 -1.54
CA LYS A 118 -9.88 8.21 -2.51
C LYS A 118 -9.06 7.70 -3.71
N ASN A 119 -9.09 6.41 -4.04
CA ASN A 119 -8.46 5.81 -5.23
C ASN A 119 -9.38 5.83 -6.48
N ARG A 120 -9.99 6.99 -6.81
CA ARG A 120 -11.04 7.22 -7.85
C ARG A 120 -11.26 6.10 -8.89
N ARG A 121 -12.54 5.71 -9.08
CA ARG A 121 -13.14 4.71 -10.01
C ARG A 121 -12.94 3.23 -9.62
N CYS A 122 -13.62 2.78 -8.57
CA CYS A 122 -14.04 1.38 -8.46
C CYS A 122 -15.25 1.15 -9.39
N THR A 123 -15.13 0.33 -10.43
CA THR A 123 -16.27 -0.03 -11.30
C THR A 123 -16.75 -1.47 -11.18
N LYS A 124 -16.12 -2.35 -10.37
CA LYS A 124 -16.68 -3.69 -10.07
C LYS A 124 -16.31 -4.16 -8.66
N PRO A 125 -17.19 -4.90 -7.97
CA PRO A 125 -16.88 -5.55 -6.70
C PRO A 125 -15.84 -6.67 -6.92
N PHE A 126 -14.82 -6.70 -6.05
CA PHE A 126 -13.79 -7.73 -6.04
C PHE A 126 -14.28 -9.02 -5.37
N PRO A 127 -13.96 -10.21 -5.90
CA PRO A 127 -14.21 -11.46 -5.21
C PRO A 127 -13.07 -11.82 -4.24
N ASN A 128 -13.46 -12.11 -2.99
CA ASN A 128 -12.81 -12.98 -1.99
C ASN A 128 -11.40 -12.63 -1.45
N HIS A 129 -11.39 -11.94 -0.32
CA HIS A 129 -10.47 -12.21 0.81
C HIS A 129 -11.32 -12.31 2.09
N GLN A 130 -11.53 -13.52 2.62
CA GLN A 130 -12.59 -13.79 3.62
C GLN A 130 -12.35 -13.22 5.03
N HIS A 131 -11.25 -12.49 5.28
CA HIS A 131 -10.95 -11.87 6.57
C HIS A 131 -10.35 -10.45 6.50
N LEU A 132 -10.27 -9.85 5.31
CA LEU A 132 -9.68 -8.54 5.11
C LEU A 132 -10.74 -7.42 5.20
N ILE A 133 -10.60 -6.51 6.15
CA ILE A 133 -11.42 -5.31 6.23
C ILE A 133 -10.92 -4.32 5.16
N VAL A 134 -11.63 -4.24 4.04
CA VAL A 134 -11.33 -3.26 2.98
C VAL A 134 -12.21 -2.03 3.16
N ARG A 135 -11.60 -0.86 3.37
CA ARG A 135 -12.30 0.44 3.41
C ARG A 135 -12.21 1.12 2.04
N PHE A 136 -13.34 1.60 1.55
CA PHE A 136 -13.42 2.46 0.36
C PHE A 136 -14.00 3.82 0.77
N ALA A 137 -13.49 4.90 0.19
CA ALA A 137 -14.09 6.23 0.37
C ALA A 137 -15.13 6.45 -0.74
N CYS A 138 -16.36 6.73 -0.31
CA CYS A 138 -17.49 7.01 -1.16
C CYS A 138 -17.66 8.53 -1.31
N TYR A 139 -17.67 9.07 -2.54
CA TYR A 139 -18.05 10.46 -2.81
C TYR A 139 -19.02 10.50 -3.98
N GLY A 140 -20.28 10.92 -3.72
CA GLY A 140 -21.31 11.14 -4.75
C GLY A 140 -21.98 9.86 -5.23
N GLU A 141 -23.01 9.45 -4.49
CA GLU A 141 -24.01 8.39 -4.76
C GLU A 141 -23.52 6.95 -4.99
N ALA A 142 -24.04 6.06 -4.15
CA ALA A 142 -23.87 4.60 -4.14
C ALA A 142 -22.46 4.06 -3.88
N CYS A 143 -22.07 4.05 -2.61
CA CYS A 143 -21.02 3.15 -2.16
C CYS A 143 -21.43 2.65 -0.76
N SER A 144 -22.15 1.53 -0.78
CA SER A 144 -22.54 0.78 0.40
C SER A 144 -21.26 0.34 1.09
N GLN A 145 -21.11 0.67 2.38
CA GLN A 145 -20.15 0.01 3.26
C GLN A 145 -20.39 -1.50 3.17
N LYS A 146 -19.61 -2.20 2.33
CA LYS A 146 -19.54 -3.65 2.41
C LYS A 146 -18.32 -3.97 3.23
N ILE A 147 -18.57 -4.17 4.53
CA ILE A 147 -17.71 -5.05 5.30
C ILE A 147 -17.76 -6.38 4.55
N PHE A 148 -16.66 -6.80 3.93
CA PHE A 148 -16.53 -8.18 3.46
C PHE A 148 -16.42 -9.04 4.72
N ARG A 149 -17.58 -9.53 5.20
CA ARG A 149 -17.68 -10.54 6.26
C ARG A 149 -18.32 -11.78 5.63
N ALA A 150 -17.55 -12.86 5.64
CA ALA A 150 -17.84 -14.24 5.22
C ALA A 150 -18.13 -14.47 3.72
#